data_AF-A0A9E5UNT9-F1
#
_entry.id   AF-A0A9E5UNT9-F1
#
_cell.length_a   1.000
_cell.length_b   1.000
_cell.length_c   1.000
_cell.angle_alpha   90.00
_cell.angle_beta   90.00
_cell.angle_gamma   90.00
#
_symmetry.space_group_name_H-M   'P 1'
#
loop_
_entity.id
_entity.type
_entity.pdbx_description
1 polymer ?
#
loop_
_entity_poly.entity_id
_entity_poly.type
_entity_poly.pdbx_seq_one_letter_code
_entity_poly.pdbx_strand_id
1 'polypeptide(L)'
;MGKRTAQFRQALEQSPRGAQGVSRAFLENMPPPQLSPQTPYGRLVQALVQDGKHYHPPENQALMHLAERLILVLTLAPHVRPEALDVFFYPNAQNRDFTEFGGVKAKTHTGFLPTGETAFVYPEWR
;
A
#
# COMPACT_ATOMS: atom_id res chain seq x y z
N MET A 1 14.21 -9.52 12.11
CA MET A 1 13.96 -8.34 11.25
C MET A 1 13.79 -8.70 9.77
N GLY A 2 14.68 -9.49 9.15
CA GLY A 2 14.65 -9.71 7.68
C GLY A 2 13.61 -10.68 7.11
N LYS A 3 12.87 -11.44 7.92
CA LYS A 3 11.98 -12.51 7.42
C LYS A 3 10.74 -12.00 6.69
N ARG A 4 10.04 -10.99 7.23
CA ARG A 4 8.79 -10.45 6.65
C ARG A 4 9.02 -9.81 5.28
N THR A 5 10.01 -8.92 5.20
CA THR A 5 10.37 -8.25 3.94
C THR A 5 10.92 -9.23 2.91
N ALA A 6 11.68 -10.25 3.33
CA ALA A 6 12.15 -11.29 2.43
C ALA A 6 11.01 -12.13 1.87
N GLN A 7 10.03 -12.51 2.70
CA GLN A 7 8.84 -13.24 2.26
C GLN A 7 7.97 -12.41 1.32
N PHE A 8 7.81 -11.10 1.57
CA PHE A 8 7.04 -10.23 0.68
C PHE A 8 7.70 -10.08 -0.68
N ARG A 9 9.04 -9.90 -0.70
CA ARG A 9 9.81 -9.91 -1.96
C ARG A 9 9.69 -11.23 -2.70
N GLN A 10 9.77 -12.35 -1.98
CA GLN A 10 9.56 -13.67 -2.55
C GLN A 10 8.16 -13.82 -3.16
N ALA A 11 7.11 -13.34 -2.50
CA ALA A 11 5.75 -13.34 -3.04
C ALA A 11 5.61 -12.45 -4.30
N LEU A 12 6.28 -11.29 -4.34
CA LEU A 12 6.33 -10.42 -5.51
C LEU A 12 7.05 -11.07 -6.70
N GLU A 13 8.13 -11.81 -6.44
CA GLU A 13 8.91 -12.54 -7.46
C GLU A 13 8.12 -13.73 -8.04
N GLN A 14 7.28 -14.37 -7.22
CA GLN A 14 6.48 -15.53 -7.60
C GLN A 14 5.13 -15.16 -8.24
N SER A 15 4.71 -13.90 -8.15
CA SER A 15 3.49 -13.41 -8.78
C SER A 15 3.65 -13.34 -10.32
N PRO A 16 2.71 -13.88 -11.11
CA PRO A 16 2.73 -13.76 -12.58
C PRO A 16 2.60 -12.31 -13.07
N ARG A 17 2.14 -11.40 -12.20
CA ARG A 17 2.20 -9.95 -12.38
C ARG A 17 3.37 -9.37 -11.60
N GLY A 18 4.58 -9.93 -11.80
CA GLY A 18 5.80 -9.51 -11.10
C GLY A 18 5.87 -7.98 -11.03
N ALA A 19 6.30 -7.46 -9.88
CA ALA A 19 6.38 -6.03 -9.59
C ALA A 19 7.38 -5.33 -10.53
N GLN A 20 7.00 -5.16 -11.79
CA GLN A 20 7.84 -4.51 -12.77
C GLN A 20 7.87 -3.01 -12.47
N GLY A 21 9.03 -2.53 -12.02
CA GLY A 21 9.57 -1.27 -12.48
C GLY A 21 9.12 0.02 -11.78
N VAL A 22 8.44 -0.04 -10.64
CA VAL A 22 8.13 1.20 -9.91
C VAL A 22 9.21 1.46 -8.86
N SER A 23 10.12 2.39 -9.14
CA SER A 23 11.19 2.74 -8.20
C SER A 23 10.62 3.44 -6.97
N ARG A 24 11.29 3.30 -5.82
CA ARG A 24 10.91 4.02 -4.58
C ARG A 24 10.87 5.53 -4.81
N ALA A 25 11.89 6.07 -5.47
CA ALA A 25 11.95 7.47 -5.83
C ALA A 25 10.75 7.90 -6.68
N PHE A 26 10.25 7.01 -7.56
CA PHE A 26 9.02 7.27 -8.30
C PHE A 26 7.80 7.29 -7.35
N LEU A 27 7.63 6.29 -6.47
CA LEU A 27 6.51 6.27 -5.52
C LEU A 27 6.52 7.44 -4.53
N GLU A 28 7.72 7.90 -4.15
CA GLU A 28 7.91 9.01 -3.22
C GLU A 28 7.57 10.35 -3.87
N ASN A 29 8.00 10.54 -5.12
CA ASN A 29 7.90 11.79 -5.85
C ASN A 29 6.79 11.79 -6.91
N MET A 30 5.92 10.79 -6.95
CA MET A 30 4.77 10.79 -7.87
C MET A 30 3.82 11.92 -7.45
N PRO A 31 3.64 12.96 -8.27
CA PRO A 31 2.72 14.03 -7.92
C PRO A 31 1.31 13.44 -7.81
N PRO A 32 0.52 13.78 -6.79
CA PRO A 32 -0.86 13.34 -6.70
C PRO A 32 -1.58 13.78 -7.97
N PRO A 33 -2.56 12.99 -8.45
CA PRO A 33 -3.43 13.46 -9.52
C PRO A 33 -4.01 14.82 -9.12
N GLN A 34 -4.09 15.75 -10.06
CA GLN A 34 -4.68 17.06 -9.77
C GLN A 34 -6.18 16.87 -9.51
N LEU A 35 -6.57 16.98 -8.25
CA LEU A 35 -7.94 16.84 -7.80
C LEU A 35 -8.53 18.22 -7.55
N SER A 36 -9.74 18.48 -8.05
CA SER A 36 -10.44 19.72 -7.76
C SER A 36 -10.74 19.82 -6.25
N PRO A 37 -10.40 20.94 -5.58
CA PRO A 37 -10.75 21.21 -4.18
C PRO A 37 -12.27 21.21 -3.92
N GLN A 38 -13.08 21.29 -4.97
CA GLN A 38 -14.54 21.35 -4.85
C GLN A 38 -15.15 19.97 -4.58
N THR A 39 -14.40 18.89 -4.84
CA THR A 39 -14.87 17.52 -4.62
C THR A 39 -14.61 17.08 -3.17
N PRO A 40 -15.47 16.24 -2.56
CA PRO A 40 -15.19 15.66 -1.23
C PRO A 40 -13.83 14.96 -1.15
N TYR A 41 -13.45 14.25 -2.22
CA TYR A 41 -12.16 13.56 -2.30
C TYR A 41 -10.98 14.53 -2.39
N GLY A 42 -11.09 15.59 -3.20
CA GLY A 42 -10.07 16.64 -3.26
C GLY A 42 -9.86 17.35 -1.93
N ARG A 43 -10.94 17.60 -1.16
CA ARG A 43 -10.85 18.14 0.20
C ARG A 43 -10.14 17.21 1.17
N LEU A 44 -10.45 15.91 1.12
CA LEU A 44 -9.78 14.91 1.96
C LEU A 44 -8.27 14.87 1.68
N VAL A 45 -7.88 14.78 0.41
CA VAL A 45 -6.46 14.76 0.02
C VAL A 45 -5.75 16.03 0.46
N GLN A 46 -6.37 17.21 0.30
CA GLN A 46 -5.78 18.45 0.79
C GLN A 46 -5.63 18.47 2.31
N ALA A 47 -6.62 17.99 3.06
CA ALA A 47 -6.53 17.92 4.51
C ALA A 47 -5.36 17.03 4.98
N LEU A 48 -5.18 15.86 4.35
CA LEU A 48 -4.06 14.96 4.62
C LEU A 48 -2.71 15.61 4.29
N VAL A 49 -2.59 16.25 3.13
CA VAL A 49 -1.37 16.99 2.75
C VAL A 49 -1.04 18.09 3.76
N GLN A 50 -2.04 18.85 4.25
CA GLN A 50 -1.81 19.91 5.24
C GLN A 50 -1.36 19.36 6.59
N ASP A 51 -1.98 18.28 7.06
CA ASP A 51 -1.64 17.64 8.35
C ASP A 51 -0.21 17.06 8.32
N GLY A 52 0.14 16.38 7.22
CA GLY A 52 1.44 15.73 7.03
C GLY A 52 2.63 16.70 6.96
N LYS A 53 2.44 18.00 6.71
CA LYS A 53 3.52 18.99 6.48
C LYS A 53 4.62 18.99 7.54
N HIS A 54 4.28 18.64 8.79
CA HIS A 54 5.23 18.59 9.90
C HIS A 54 6.19 17.39 9.84
N TYR A 55 5.84 16.34 9.09
CA TYR A 55 6.60 15.09 8.97
C TYR A 55 7.33 14.97 7.63
N HIS A 56 7.09 15.90 6.70
CA HIS A 56 7.69 15.89 5.37
C HIS A 56 8.97 16.71 5.29
N PRO A 57 10.01 16.22 4.59
CA PRO A 57 11.12 17.08 4.21
C PRO A 57 10.61 18.20 3.27
N PRO A 58 11.22 19.40 3.28
CA PRO A 58 10.70 20.59 2.61
C PRO A 58 10.35 20.40 1.13
N GLU A 59 11.11 19.58 0.42
CA GLU A 59 10.93 19.23 -0.98
C GLU A 59 9.61 18.48 -1.28
N ASN A 60 8.96 17.90 -0.27
CA ASN A 60 7.79 17.03 -0.41
C ASN A 60 6.51 17.55 0.28
N GLN A 61 6.49 18.81 0.75
CA GLN A 61 5.36 19.39 1.50
C GLN A 61 4.05 19.55 0.68
N ALA A 62 4.11 19.37 -0.64
CA ALA A 62 2.96 19.36 -1.53
C ALA A 62 2.37 17.96 -1.76
N LEU A 63 2.99 16.91 -1.23
CA LEU A 63 2.61 15.50 -1.41
C LEU A 63 2.07 14.93 -0.10
N MET A 64 1.20 13.93 -0.17
CA MET A 64 0.83 13.12 1.01
C MET A 64 2.00 12.25 1.43
N HIS A 65 2.09 11.89 2.71
CA HIS A 65 3.11 10.97 3.21
C HIS A 65 2.94 9.59 2.58
N LEU A 66 4.06 8.87 2.40
CA LEU A 66 4.01 7.55 1.76
C LEU A 66 3.05 6.60 2.50
N ALA A 67 2.96 6.68 3.83
CA ALA A 67 2.03 5.88 4.63
C ALA A 67 0.59 6.26 4.37
N GLU A 68 0.29 7.56 4.33
CA GLU A 68 -1.07 8.05 4.06
C GLU A 68 -1.52 7.57 2.67
N ARG A 69 -0.63 7.66 1.68
CA ARG A 69 -0.87 7.10 0.33
C ARG A 69 -1.10 5.60 0.37
N LEU A 70 -0.25 4.84 1.06
CA LEU A 70 -0.35 3.39 1.15
C LEU A 70 -1.64 2.96 1.87
N ILE A 71 -1.99 3.59 2.98
CA ILE A 71 -3.22 3.32 3.73
C ILE A 71 -4.44 3.64 2.87
N LEU A 72 -4.45 4.79 2.19
CA LEU A 72 -5.55 5.17 1.31
C LEU A 72 -5.71 4.18 0.15
N VAL A 73 -4.61 3.80 -0.50
CA VAL A 73 -4.61 2.81 -1.58
C VAL A 73 -5.08 1.45 -1.08
N LEU A 74 -4.56 0.96 0.05
CA LEU A 74 -4.97 -0.33 0.63
C LEU A 74 -6.45 -0.33 1.07
N THR A 75 -6.98 0.80 1.51
CA THR A 75 -8.40 0.95 1.86
C THR A 75 -9.28 0.90 0.61
N LEU A 76 -8.85 1.50 -0.49
CA LEU A 76 -9.64 1.57 -1.74
C LEU A 76 -9.47 0.34 -2.63
N ALA A 77 -8.32 -0.32 -2.58
CA ALA A 77 -7.97 -1.44 -3.45
C ALA A 77 -9.02 -2.57 -3.46
N PRO A 78 -9.59 -3.02 -2.33
CA PRO A 78 -10.63 -4.07 -2.33
C PRO A 78 -11.88 -3.70 -3.13
N HIS A 79 -12.15 -2.40 -3.29
CA HIS A 79 -13.36 -1.90 -3.94
C HIS A 79 -13.14 -1.50 -5.40
N VAL A 80 -11.96 -0.99 -5.74
CA VAL A 80 -11.66 -0.43 -7.07
C VAL A 80 -10.91 -1.42 -7.95
N ARG A 81 -10.00 -2.20 -7.37
CA ARG A 81 -9.11 -3.13 -8.08
C ARG A 81 -8.71 -4.29 -7.16
N PRO A 82 -9.67 -5.15 -6.77
CA PRO A 82 -9.42 -6.21 -5.80
C PRO A 82 -8.28 -7.15 -6.23
N GLU A 83 -8.11 -7.36 -7.53
CA GLU A 83 -7.07 -8.22 -8.09
C GLU A 83 -5.65 -7.64 -7.95
N ALA A 84 -5.51 -6.37 -7.57
CA ALA A 84 -4.21 -5.81 -7.18
C ALA A 84 -3.70 -6.40 -5.85
N LEU A 85 -4.61 -6.95 -5.04
CA LEU A 85 -4.29 -7.58 -3.76
C LEU A 85 -3.99 -9.08 -3.89
N ASP A 86 -4.04 -9.63 -5.11
CA ASP A 86 -3.77 -11.05 -5.39
C ASP A 86 -2.41 -11.52 -4.88
N VAL A 87 -1.42 -10.60 -4.85
CA VAL A 87 -0.08 -10.89 -4.34
C VAL A 87 -0.08 -11.33 -2.87
N PHE A 88 -1.07 -10.91 -2.08
CA PHE A 88 -1.19 -11.30 -0.68
C PHE A 88 -1.82 -12.68 -0.48
N PHE A 89 -2.34 -13.29 -1.55
CA PHE A 89 -2.83 -14.68 -1.53
C PHE A 89 -1.77 -15.71 -1.85
N TYR A 90 -0.60 -15.30 -2.37
CA TYR A 90 0.42 -16.25 -2.77
C TYR A 90 0.90 -17.00 -1.52
N PRO A 91 0.79 -18.34 -1.45
CA PRO A 91 1.20 -19.08 -0.27
C PRO A 91 2.72 -19.18 -0.19
N ASN A 92 3.27 -19.34 1.01
CA ASN A 92 4.71 -19.58 1.15
C ASN A 92 5.12 -20.96 0.59
N ALA A 93 6.43 -21.24 0.52
CA ALA A 93 6.96 -22.51 0.02
C ALA A 93 6.42 -23.75 0.76
N GLN A 94 5.81 -23.57 1.94
CA GLN A 94 5.17 -24.62 2.74
C GLN A 94 3.64 -24.63 2.61
N ASN A 95 3.09 -23.99 1.58
CA ASN A 95 1.67 -23.85 1.32
C ASN A 95 0.86 -23.27 2.50
N ARG A 96 1.52 -22.44 3.34
CA ARG A 96 0.89 -21.77 4.48
C ARG A 96 0.56 -20.33 4.13
N ASP A 97 -0.58 -19.89 4.67
CA ASP A 97 -1.01 -18.50 4.62
C ASP A 97 -0.01 -17.61 5.36
N PHE A 98 0.35 -16.49 4.75
CA PHE A 98 1.23 -15.51 5.36
C PHE A 98 0.47 -14.68 6.39
N THR A 99 0.40 -15.15 7.63
CA THR A 99 -0.06 -14.32 8.76
C THR A 99 0.87 -13.13 9.02
N GLU A 100 2.08 -13.14 8.46
CA GLU A 100 3.11 -12.11 8.62
C GLU A 100 2.77 -10.77 7.94
N PHE A 101 1.85 -10.76 6.97
CA PHE A 101 1.37 -9.55 6.29
C PHE A 101 0.03 -9.05 6.81
N GLY A 102 -0.57 -9.76 7.78
CA GLY A 102 -1.95 -9.53 8.19
C GLY A 102 -2.96 -9.81 7.08
N GLY A 103 -4.10 -9.13 7.17
CA GLY A 103 -5.20 -9.29 6.22
C GLY A 103 -6.13 -10.45 6.52
N VAL A 104 -7.38 -10.31 6.09
CA VAL A 104 -8.43 -11.32 6.25
C VAL A 104 -8.82 -11.83 4.87
N LYS A 105 -8.67 -13.15 4.65
CA LYS A 105 -9.30 -13.81 3.51
C LYS A 105 -10.80 -13.80 3.76
N ALA A 106 -11.56 -13.17 2.88
CA ALA A 106 -12.99 -13.16 3.03
C ALA A 106 -13.56 -14.59 2.90
N LYS A 107 -14.46 -14.96 3.81
CA LYS A 107 -15.08 -16.30 3.82
C LYS A 107 -16.17 -16.45 2.76
N THR A 108 -16.76 -15.32 2.36
CA THR A 108 -17.92 -15.24 1.47
C THR A 108 -17.60 -14.69 0.08
N HIS A 109 -16.39 -14.18 -0.14
CA HIS A 109 -15.89 -13.76 -1.45
C HIS A 109 -14.39 -14.06 -1.56
N THR A 110 -13.88 -14.33 -2.76
CA THR A 110 -12.46 -14.66 -3.03
C THR A 110 -11.53 -13.44 -2.99
N GLY A 111 -11.79 -12.51 -2.06
CA GLY A 111 -11.05 -11.24 -1.93
C GLY A 111 -10.20 -11.17 -0.67
N PHE A 112 -9.10 -10.41 -0.75
CA PHE A 112 -8.22 -10.12 0.37
C PHE A 112 -8.63 -8.78 0.97
N LEU A 113 -8.85 -8.74 2.28
CA LEU A 113 -9.12 -7.51 3.01
C LEU A 113 -7.87 -7.10 3.81
N PRO A 114 -7.19 -6.00 3.45
CA PRO A 114 -6.01 -5.52 4.18
C PRO A 114 -6.34 -5.17 5.64
N THR A 115 -5.39 -5.41 6.55
CA THR A 115 -5.46 -4.91 7.94
C THR A 115 -4.38 -3.86 8.18
N GLY A 116 -4.32 -3.31 9.40
CA GLY A 116 -3.26 -2.37 9.79
C GLY A 116 -1.86 -2.96 9.59
N GLU A 117 -1.66 -4.24 9.90
CA GLU A 117 -0.39 -4.94 9.68
C GLU A 117 0.02 -4.99 8.20
N THR A 118 -0.94 -5.04 7.27
CA THR A 118 -0.66 -5.00 5.83
C THR A 118 -0.03 -3.67 5.41
N ALA A 119 -0.39 -2.56 6.05
CA ALA A 119 0.22 -1.26 5.80
C ALA A 119 1.69 -1.19 6.27
N PHE A 120 2.06 -1.99 7.28
CA PHE A 120 3.41 -2.01 7.87
C PHE A 120 4.36 -3.04 7.23
N VAL A 121 3.99 -3.65 6.10
CA VAL A 121 4.86 -4.60 5.38
C VAL A 121 6.14 -3.93 4.87
N TYR A 122 6.13 -2.61 4.69
CA TYR A 122 7.32 -1.85 4.33
C TYR A 122 8.29 -1.66 5.53
N PRO A 123 9.59 -1.95 5.36
CA PRO A 123 10.55 -2.07 6.46
C PRO A 123 10.97 -0.75 7.13
N GLU A 124 10.72 0.41 6.53
CA GLU A 124 11.20 1.71 7.01
C GLU A 124 10.25 2.49 7.95
N TRP A 125 9.13 1.92 8.35
CA TRP A 125 8.13 2.56 9.24
C TRP A 125 8.40 2.38 10.75
N ARG A 126 9.60 1.92 11.14
CA ARG A 126 10.03 1.74 12.53
C ARG A 126 11.42 2.29 12.77
#